data_AF-A0A918G0K0-F1
#
_entry.id   AF-A0A918G0K0-F1
#
_cell.length_a   1.000
_cell.length_b   1.000
_cell.length_c   1.000
_cell.angle_alpha   90.00
_cell.angle_beta   90.00
_cell.angle_gamma   90.00
#
_symmetry.space_group_name_H-M   'P 1'
#
loop_
_entity.id
_entity.type
_entity.pdbx_description
1 polymer ?
#
loop_
_entity_poly.entity_id
_entity_poly.type
_entity_poly.pdbx_seq_one_letter_code
_entity_poly.pdbx_strand_id
1 'polypeptide(L)'
;MTEHAGQNDTRLEELGYRQQLRRGLGIWSTFSVGVTTVAPVVGLYAIFSLGSLLSGPAWLWMLLASLAAQLLVAVVYAELASEFPVAGGPYQWVRRLIGPRAAWFTGVVYISAVTAALTTVAYLAAPWVGLLFTGSEPHGMTRYLISAGLLVLALALNGSGVKIMRVVVIAGLGAEIVGSIVVGLVLLLFFRVHDFSVLFETFGAPASSGNSTGGALLATLAVCGWAFVGFDSSASVAEETKGADANVPRAIVRATAVVGGAVVLVAVAVMLATRDLAAVVHGEVADPVTPTVIGSFGSWSEKPFLAVIVVTFLACLVSMQAYLGRVSFGLARDGMLPASKKLASVTGRGRVPLAAMAATSAAAAAGLLLGLNDGAIGTMITFGTGGLYITFLLVVTAALFARLTGRWLPGGTLQLGRKGVVVNALAFCWLAFETVNIAWPRTILAPPGAPAWQVWAVVWVFAALAGLAGLYLAVVRPHLGAETGRAS
;
A
#
# COMPACT_ATOMS: atom_id res chain seq x y z
N MET A 1 14.34 17.91 -27.01
CA MET A 1 14.58 17.15 -25.77
C MET A 1 15.02 18.03 -24.59
N THR A 2 15.60 19.21 -24.83
CA THR A 2 15.99 20.21 -23.82
C THR A 2 14.84 21.08 -23.31
N GLU A 3 13.79 21.34 -24.11
CA GLU A 3 12.63 22.17 -23.72
C GLU A 3 11.83 21.60 -22.54
N HIS A 4 11.54 20.29 -22.52
CA HIS A 4 10.77 19.67 -21.43
C HIS A 4 11.53 19.58 -20.09
N ALA A 5 12.87 19.66 -20.12
CA ALA A 5 13.67 19.72 -18.89
C ALA A 5 13.56 21.11 -18.25
N GLY A 6 13.65 22.18 -19.05
CA GLY A 6 13.49 23.56 -18.59
C GLY A 6 12.08 23.84 -18.03
N GLN A 7 11.02 23.43 -18.74
CA GLN A 7 9.63 23.66 -18.32
C GLN A 7 9.28 23.02 -16.96
N ASN A 8 9.86 21.87 -16.65
CA ASN A 8 9.58 21.17 -15.38
C ASN A 8 10.41 21.71 -14.21
N ASP A 9 11.55 22.33 -14.47
CA ASP A 9 12.30 23.06 -13.44
C ASP A 9 11.56 24.37 -13.12
N THR A 10 11.06 25.06 -14.16
CA THR A 10 10.16 26.22 -14.02
C THR A 10 8.91 25.86 -13.22
N ARG A 11 8.24 24.73 -13.49
CA ARG A 11 7.03 24.32 -12.75
C ARG A 11 7.30 23.97 -11.28
N LEU A 12 8.47 23.43 -10.93
CA LEU A 12 8.83 23.22 -9.52
C LEU A 12 9.13 24.54 -8.80
N GLU A 13 9.82 25.46 -9.49
CA GLU A 13 10.08 26.80 -8.98
C GLU A 13 8.80 27.61 -8.79
N GLU A 14 7.84 27.52 -9.72
CA GLU A 14 6.48 28.06 -9.58
C GLU A 14 5.74 27.49 -8.36
N LEU A 15 6.01 26.24 -8.01
CA LEU A 15 5.46 25.59 -6.82
C LEU A 15 6.22 25.91 -5.53
N GLY A 16 7.24 26.77 -5.60
CA GLY A 16 8.00 27.28 -4.46
C GLY A 16 9.16 26.38 -4.01
N TYR A 17 9.57 25.40 -4.82
CA TYR A 17 10.62 24.45 -4.47
C TYR A 17 11.82 24.52 -5.41
N ARG A 18 13.03 24.49 -4.83
CA ARG A 18 14.27 24.28 -5.58
C ARG A 18 14.55 22.78 -5.72
N GLN A 19 15.00 22.36 -6.90
CA GLN A 19 15.38 20.98 -7.17
C GLN A 19 16.54 20.53 -6.26
N GLN A 20 16.28 19.59 -5.34
CA GLN A 20 17.30 19.03 -4.43
C GLN A 20 17.63 17.55 -4.74
N LEU A 21 16.66 16.80 -5.24
CA LEU A 21 16.83 15.41 -5.68
C LEU A 21 17.37 15.37 -7.12
N ARG A 22 18.12 14.33 -7.52
CA ARG A 22 18.69 14.27 -8.88
C ARG A 22 17.68 13.64 -9.83
N ARG A 23 17.23 14.35 -10.87
CA ARG A 23 16.38 13.80 -11.94
C ARG A 23 17.16 12.74 -12.73
N GLY A 24 16.82 11.48 -12.49
CA GLY A 24 17.47 10.33 -13.12
C GLY A 24 16.49 9.27 -13.60
N LEU A 25 15.27 9.27 -13.08
CA LEU A 25 14.29 8.23 -13.34
C LEU A 25 13.48 8.54 -14.60
N GLY A 26 13.37 7.55 -15.48
CA GLY A 26 12.42 7.56 -16.59
C GLY A 26 11.09 6.92 -16.19
N ILE A 27 10.10 6.96 -17.08
CA ILE A 27 8.77 6.38 -16.84
C ILE A 27 8.81 4.93 -16.36
N TRP A 28 9.70 4.10 -16.92
CA TRP A 28 9.83 2.70 -16.53
C TRP A 28 10.29 2.53 -15.09
N SER A 29 11.24 3.35 -14.63
CA SER A 29 11.70 3.30 -13.25
C SER A 29 10.63 3.78 -12.29
N THR A 30 9.89 4.84 -12.63
CA THR A 30 8.76 5.36 -11.84
C THR A 30 7.63 4.33 -11.76
N PHE A 31 7.28 3.68 -12.88
CA PHE A 31 6.32 2.58 -12.92
C PHE A 31 6.78 1.40 -12.08
N SER A 32 8.05 0.99 -12.19
CA SER A 32 8.60 -0.10 -11.39
C SER A 32 8.51 0.18 -9.90
N VAL A 33 8.75 1.42 -9.43
CA VAL A 33 8.57 1.79 -8.01
C VAL A 33 7.13 1.54 -7.55
N GLY A 34 6.14 1.91 -8.37
CA GLY A 34 4.74 1.61 -8.10
C GLY A 34 4.49 0.10 -8.02
N VAL A 35 4.91 -0.64 -9.04
CA VAL A 35 4.73 -2.11 -9.11
C VAL A 35 5.39 -2.83 -7.95
N THR A 36 6.61 -2.48 -7.57
CA THR A 36 7.34 -3.14 -6.49
C THR A 36 6.82 -2.76 -5.11
N THR A 37 6.13 -1.63 -4.96
CA THR A 37 5.53 -1.21 -3.69
C THR A 37 4.15 -1.83 -3.47
N VAL A 38 3.33 -1.92 -4.52
CA VAL A 38 2.02 -2.60 -4.44
C VAL A 38 2.21 -4.12 -4.40
N ALA A 39 3.15 -4.63 -5.20
CA ALA A 39 3.58 -6.03 -5.29
C ALA A 39 2.40 -7.04 -5.34
N PRO A 40 1.94 -7.46 -6.55
CA PRO A 40 0.93 -8.50 -6.72
C PRO A 40 1.00 -9.71 -5.75
N VAL A 41 2.17 -10.31 -5.52
CA VAL A 41 2.30 -11.49 -4.64
C VAL A 41 2.04 -11.09 -3.19
N VAL A 42 2.62 -9.98 -2.74
CA VAL A 42 2.45 -9.48 -1.37
C VAL A 42 0.98 -9.12 -1.10
N GLY A 43 0.35 -8.42 -2.05
CA GLY A 43 -1.05 -8.02 -1.96
C GLY A 43 -1.99 -9.23 -1.94
N LEU A 44 -1.80 -10.19 -2.85
CA LEU A 44 -2.68 -11.35 -2.96
C LEU A 44 -2.56 -12.30 -1.75
N TYR A 45 -1.34 -12.64 -1.34
CA TYR A 45 -1.12 -13.70 -0.36
C TYR A 45 -1.62 -13.27 1.03
N ALA A 46 -1.61 -11.97 1.30
CA ALA A 46 -2.19 -11.40 2.51
C ALA A 46 -3.71 -11.62 2.62
N ILE A 47 -4.41 -11.68 1.48
CA ILE A 47 -5.88 -11.66 1.45
C ILE A 47 -6.50 -12.96 0.92
N PHE A 48 -5.74 -13.85 0.29
CA PHE A 48 -6.29 -15.05 -0.35
C PHE A 48 -6.99 -15.97 0.65
N SER A 49 -6.30 -16.32 1.74
CA SER A 49 -6.85 -17.19 2.79
C SER A 49 -8.06 -16.54 3.44
N LEU A 50 -7.94 -15.27 3.83
CA LEU A 50 -9.02 -14.54 4.50
C LEU A 50 -10.24 -14.33 3.59
N GLY A 51 -10.04 -13.98 2.31
CA GLY A 51 -11.14 -13.86 1.34
C GLY A 51 -11.88 -15.18 1.14
N SER A 52 -11.13 -16.28 1.01
CA SER A 52 -11.69 -17.63 0.86
C SER A 52 -12.45 -18.08 2.11
N LEU A 53 -11.93 -17.80 3.31
CA LEU A 53 -12.60 -18.07 4.58
C LEU A 53 -13.94 -17.31 4.70
N LEU A 54 -13.96 -16.04 4.26
CA LEU A 54 -15.11 -15.16 4.44
C LEU A 54 -16.22 -15.43 3.43
N SER A 55 -15.90 -15.62 2.15
CA SER A 55 -16.91 -15.72 1.08
C SER A 55 -16.75 -16.92 0.16
N GLY A 56 -15.80 -17.82 0.42
CA GLY A 56 -15.45 -18.88 -0.52
C GLY A 56 -14.97 -18.30 -1.85
N PRO A 57 -14.90 -19.10 -2.93
CA PRO A 57 -14.45 -18.65 -4.25
C PRO A 57 -15.09 -17.35 -4.76
N ALA A 58 -16.32 -17.03 -4.35
CA ALA A 58 -17.01 -15.78 -4.67
C ALA A 58 -16.29 -14.50 -4.19
N TRP A 59 -15.30 -14.60 -3.30
CA TRP A 59 -14.50 -13.47 -2.82
C TRP A 59 -13.82 -12.70 -3.96
N LEU A 60 -13.53 -13.38 -5.08
CA LEU A 60 -12.92 -12.77 -6.27
C LEU A 60 -13.76 -11.64 -6.88
N TRP A 61 -15.08 -11.66 -6.70
CA TRP A 61 -15.95 -10.57 -7.14
C TRP A 61 -15.76 -9.31 -6.29
N MET A 62 -15.49 -9.46 -5.00
CA MET A 62 -15.16 -8.33 -4.12
C MET A 62 -13.77 -7.78 -4.46
N LEU A 63 -12.83 -8.65 -4.81
CA LEU A 63 -11.52 -8.26 -5.33
C LEU A 63 -11.64 -7.44 -6.62
N LEU A 64 -12.44 -7.91 -7.59
CA LEU A 64 -12.71 -7.20 -8.86
C LEU A 64 -13.41 -5.85 -8.62
N ALA A 65 -14.42 -5.82 -7.75
CA ALA A 65 -15.12 -4.59 -7.40
C ALA A 65 -14.17 -3.56 -6.77
N SER A 66 -13.32 -4.01 -5.83
CA SER A 66 -12.30 -3.18 -5.19
C SER A 66 -11.29 -2.64 -6.20
N LEU A 67 -10.82 -3.46 -7.15
CA LEU A 67 -9.92 -3.00 -8.23
C LEU A 67 -10.57 -1.92 -9.09
N ALA A 68 -11.80 -2.17 -9.57
CA ALA A 68 -12.52 -1.23 -10.43
C ALA A 68 -12.71 0.12 -9.74
N ALA A 69 -13.08 0.10 -8.46
CA ALA A 69 -13.27 1.31 -7.68
C ALA A 69 -11.93 2.01 -7.35
N GLN A 70 -10.86 1.24 -7.10
CA GLN A 70 -9.53 1.79 -6.85
C GLN A 70 -8.91 2.44 -8.10
N LEU A 71 -9.25 1.97 -9.30
CA LEU A 71 -8.85 2.65 -10.53
C LEU A 71 -9.45 4.06 -10.65
N LEU A 72 -10.66 4.30 -10.12
CA LEU A 72 -11.22 5.64 -10.04
C LEU A 72 -10.35 6.54 -9.15
N VAL A 73 -9.96 6.05 -7.98
CA VAL A 73 -9.06 6.76 -7.05
C VAL A 73 -7.71 7.04 -7.69
N ALA A 74 -7.14 6.06 -8.38
CA ALA A 74 -5.86 6.18 -9.07
C ALA A 74 -5.90 7.27 -10.17
N VAL A 75 -7.02 7.42 -10.88
CA VAL A 75 -7.20 8.48 -11.88
C VAL A 75 -7.25 9.87 -11.24
N VAL A 76 -7.92 10.02 -10.09
CA VAL A 76 -7.89 11.30 -9.33
C VAL A 76 -6.48 11.63 -8.88
N TYR A 77 -5.77 10.65 -8.33
CA TYR A 77 -4.38 10.80 -7.90
C TYR A 77 -3.44 11.13 -9.06
N ALA A 78 -3.66 10.53 -10.22
CA ALA A 78 -2.89 10.82 -11.41
C ALA A 78 -3.07 12.29 -11.84
N GLU A 79 -4.29 12.81 -11.83
CA GLU A 79 -4.53 14.21 -12.18
C GLU A 79 -3.85 15.18 -11.20
N LEU A 80 -3.91 14.88 -9.89
CA LEU A 80 -3.20 15.64 -8.87
C LEU A 80 -1.68 15.57 -9.02
N ALA A 81 -1.13 14.40 -9.33
CA ALA A 81 0.29 14.22 -9.57
C ALA A 81 0.76 14.92 -10.86
N SER A 82 -0.12 15.05 -11.84
CA SER A 82 0.13 15.81 -13.08
C SER A 82 0.16 17.31 -12.81
N GLU A 83 -0.74 17.80 -11.97
CA GLU A 83 -0.80 19.21 -11.56
C GLU A 83 0.38 19.60 -10.68
N PHE A 84 0.64 18.78 -9.66
CA PHE A 84 1.59 19.03 -8.57
C PHE A 84 2.64 17.91 -8.49
N PRO A 85 3.61 17.85 -9.44
CA PRO A 85 4.64 16.82 -9.48
C PRO A 85 5.75 17.05 -8.43
N VAL A 86 5.38 17.07 -7.15
CA VAL A 86 6.25 17.42 -6.01
C VAL A 86 6.37 16.24 -5.04
N ALA A 87 7.52 16.10 -4.39
CA ALA A 87 7.72 15.10 -3.34
C ALA A 87 6.82 15.40 -2.13
N GLY A 88 6.24 14.34 -1.53
CA GLY A 88 5.31 14.44 -0.39
C GLY A 88 3.84 14.19 -0.74
N GLY A 89 3.51 14.09 -2.04
CA GLY A 89 2.23 13.55 -2.54
C GLY A 89 0.99 14.10 -1.83
N PRO A 90 0.19 13.27 -1.14
CA PRO A 90 -1.01 13.67 -0.39
C PRO A 90 -0.89 14.96 0.43
N TYR A 91 0.21 15.11 1.17
CA TYR A 91 0.46 16.31 1.99
C TYR A 91 0.54 17.57 1.12
N GLN A 92 1.33 17.53 0.04
CA GLN A 92 1.54 18.67 -0.84
C GLN A 92 0.29 19.04 -1.64
N TRP A 93 -0.51 18.05 -2.01
CA TRP A 93 -1.76 18.27 -2.74
C TRP A 93 -2.80 18.94 -1.85
N VAL A 94 -3.04 18.40 -0.63
CA VAL A 94 -4.00 19.00 0.31
C VAL A 94 -3.56 20.41 0.72
N ARG A 95 -2.25 20.66 0.85
CA ARG A 95 -1.71 22.01 1.15
C ARG A 95 -2.13 23.04 0.12
N ARG A 96 -2.12 22.69 -1.16
CA ARG A 96 -2.44 23.59 -2.27
C ARG A 96 -3.94 23.72 -2.53
N LEU A 97 -4.70 22.66 -2.26
CA LEU A 97 -6.14 22.63 -2.51
C LEU A 97 -6.97 23.23 -1.37
N ILE A 98 -6.58 22.97 -0.12
CA ILE A 98 -7.32 23.41 1.08
C ILE A 98 -6.50 24.41 1.90
N GLY A 99 -5.27 24.03 2.26
CA GLY A 99 -4.38 24.86 3.08
C GLY A 99 -3.51 24.08 4.08
N PRO A 100 -2.63 24.79 4.81
CA PRO A 100 -1.57 24.17 5.63
C PRO A 100 -2.06 23.29 6.78
N ARG A 101 -3.17 23.66 7.44
CA ARG A 101 -3.74 22.87 8.57
C ARG A 101 -4.22 21.49 8.14
N ALA A 102 -5.04 21.46 7.08
CA ALA A 102 -5.56 20.21 6.51
C ALA A 102 -4.42 19.35 5.94
N ALA A 103 -3.41 19.99 5.35
CA ALA A 103 -2.22 19.30 4.86
C ALA A 103 -1.48 18.61 5.98
N TRP A 104 -1.17 19.32 7.07
CA TRP A 104 -0.46 18.75 8.21
C TRP A 104 -1.18 17.51 8.76
N PHE A 105 -2.50 17.61 8.97
CA PHE A 105 -3.32 16.49 9.42
C PHE A 105 -3.24 15.31 8.47
N THR A 106 -3.43 15.56 7.16
CA THR A 106 -3.33 14.52 6.13
C THR A 106 -1.95 13.87 6.12
N GLY A 107 -0.89 14.66 6.27
CA GLY A 107 0.49 14.17 6.28
C GLY A 107 0.79 13.26 7.48
N VAL A 108 0.32 13.61 8.68
CA VAL A 108 0.49 12.77 9.88
C VAL A 108 -0.27 11.45 9.73
N VAL A 109 -1.55 11.51 9.32
CA VAL A 109 -2.35 10.31 9.08
C VAL A 109 -1.67 9.41 8.04
N TYR A 110 -1.15 10.00 6.97
CA TYR A 110 -0.48 9.26 5.91
C TYR A 110 0.81 8.58 6.36
N ILE A 111 1.71 9.30 7.06
CA ILE A 111 2.94 8.69 7.59
C ILE A 111 2.60 7.55 8.55
N SER A 112 1.64 7.74 9.45
CA SER A 112 1.19 6.70 10.38
C SER A 112 0.62 5.48 9.64
N ALA A 113 -0.23 5.71 8.63
CA ALA A 113 -0.85 4.66 7.86
C ALA A 113 0.16 3.83 7.05
N VAL A 114 1.08 4.49 6.35
CA VAL A 114 2.15 3.80 5.60
C VAL A 114 3.09 3.07 6.56
N THR A 115 3.37 3.61 7.75
CA THR A 115 4.17 2.93 8.78
C THR A 115 3.47 1.66 9.25
N ALA A 116 2.16 1.70 9.50
CA ALA A 116 1.36 0.53 9.88
C ALA A 116 1.32 -0.54 8.77
N ALA A 117 1.22 -0.11 7.51
CA ALA A 117 1.32 -1.02 6.37
C ALA A 117 2.71 -1.66 6.28
N LEU A 118 3.80 -0.90 6.52
CA LEU A 118 5.16 -1.43 6.57
C LEU A 118 5.33 -2.49 7.67
N THR A 119 4.78 -2.25 8.87
CA THR A 119 4.71 -3.25 9.95
C THR A 119 4.00 -4.52 9.48
N THR A 120 2.84 -4.36 8.84
CA THR A 120 1.99 -5.48 8.40
C THR A 120 2.69 -6.31 7.33
N VAL A 121 3.32 -5.70 6.33
CA VAL A 121 4.07 -6.41 5.29
C VAL A 121 5.25 -7.20 5.89
N ALA A 122 5.99 -6.61 6.84
CA ALA A 122 7.10 -7.31 7.49
C ALA A 122 6.62 -8.52 8.31
N TYR A 123 5.49 -8.37 9.00
CA TYR A 123 4.86 -9.44 9.78
C TYR A 123 4.28 -10.56 8.92
N LEU A 124 3.71 -10.21 7.77
CA LEU A 124 3.22 -11.17 6.78
C LEU A 124 4.36 -11.92 6.11
N ALA A 125 5.51 -11.31 5.87
CA ALA A 125 6.64 -11.99 5.23
C ALA A 125 7.23 -13.14 6.07
N ALA A 126 7.14 -13.07 7.40
CA ALA A 126 7.85 -13.96 8.32
C ALA A 126 7.51 -15.46 8.17
N PRO A 127 6.23 -15.88 8.00
CA PRO A 127 5.85 -17.25 7.64
C PRO A 127 6.68 -17.87 6.51
N TRP A 128 6.77 -17.18 5.36
CA TRP A 128 7.50 -17.70 4.20
C TRP A 128 9.01 -17.74 4.42
N VAL A 129 9.57 -16.83 5.24
CA VAL A 129 10.98 -16.90 5.65
C VAL A 129 11.23 -18.12 6.55
N GLY A 130 10.37 -18.37 7.53
CA GLY A 130 10.47 -19.55 8.38
C GLY A 130 10.38 -20.84 7.58
N LEU A 131 9.36 -20.97 6.72
CA LEU A 131 9.21 -22.14 5.84
C LEU A 131 10.44 -22.37 4.96
N LEU A 132 11.03 -21.31 4.38
CA LEU A 132 12.19 -21.45 3.51
C LEU A 132 13.46 -21.93 4.24
N PHE A 133 13.74 -21.41 5.44
CA PHE A 133 15.01 -21.64 6.14
C PHE A 133 14.93 -22.70 7.24
N THR A 134 13.81 -22.82 7.94
CA THR A 134 13.60 -23.76 9.04
C THR A 134 12.60 -24.87 8.72
N GLY A 135 11.83 -24.75 7.63
CA GLY A 135 10.79 -25.72 7.27
C GLY A 135 9.55 -25.66 8.16
N SER A 136 9.41 -24.59 8.96
CA SER A 136 8.32 -24.42 9.91
C SER A 136 7.87 -22.96 9.99
N GLU A 137 6.57 -22.76 10.19
CA GLU A 137 6.03 -21.42 10.37
C GLU A 137 6.47 -20.84 11.73
N PRO A 138 7.01 -19.62 11.79
CA PRO A 138 7.42 -18.99 13.03
C PRO A 138 6.21 -18.39 13.74
N HIS A 139 6.20 -18.49 15.07
CA HIS A 139 5.11 -18.03 15.93
C HIS A 139 5.65 -17.09 17.02
N GLY A 140 4.78 -16.22 17.56
CA GLY A 140 5.06 -15.32 18.66
C GLY A 140 6.39 -14.55 18.53
N MET A 141 7.31 -14.78 19.46
CA MET A 141 8.60 -14.09 19.50
C MET A 141 9.48 -14.39 18.27
N THR A 142 9.48 -15.63 17.77
CA THR A 142 10.28 -15.98 16.58
C THR A 142 9.80 -15.22 15.35
N ARG A 143 8.47 -15.11 15.19
CA ARG A 143 7.87 -14.33 14.10
C ARG A 143 8.22 -12.85 14.22
N TYR A 144 8.16 -12.30 15.43
CA TYR A 144 8.58 -10.92 15.72
C TYR A 144 10.05 -10.69 15.32
N LEU A 145 10.97 -11.57 15.75
CA LEU A 145 12.41 -11.42 15.47
C LEU A 145 12.72 -11.50 13.98
N ILE A 146 12.09 -12.41 13.24
CA ILE A 146 12.22 -12.50 11.78
C ILE A 146 11.72 -11.22 11.12
N SER A 147 10.53 -10.74 11.51
CA SER A 147 9.93 -9.52 10.96
C SER A 147 10.79 -8.28 11.23
N ALA A 148 11.29 -8.13 12.46
CA ALA A 148 12.20 -7.05 12.83
C ALA A 148 13.54 -7.15 12.06
N GLY A 149 14.08 -8.36 11.90
CA GLY A 149 15.27 -8.63 11.10
C GLY A 149 15.10 -8.21 9.64
N LEU A 150 13.94 -8.48 9.03
CA LEU A 150 13.61 -8.03 7.67
C LEU A 150 13.56 -6.49 7.56
N LEU A 151 12.99 -5.79 8.54
CA LEU A 151 12.97 -4.33 8.57
C LEU A 151 14.39 -3.75 8.64
N VAL A 152 15.25 -4.33 9.48
CA VAL A 152 16.67 -3.92 9.61
C VAL A 152 17.43 -4.21 8.32
N LEU A 153 17.22 -5.39 7.71
CA LEU A 153 17.84 -5.75 6.44
C LEU A 153 17.41 -4.79 5.32
N ALA A 154 16.11 -4.50 5.20
CA ALA A 154 15.60 -3.54 4.22
C ALA A 154 16.20 -2.14 4.41
N LEU A 155 16.37 -1.70 5.67
CA LEU A 155 16.97 -0.41 5.97
C LEU A 155 18.46 -0.37 5.61
N ALA A 156 19.19 -1.46 5.90
CA ALA A 156 20.59 -1.60 5.53
C ALA A 156 20.76 -1.59 4.00
N LEU A 157 19.90 -2.28 3.25
CA LEU A 157 19.92 -2.30 1.78
C LEU A 157 19.67 -0.90 1.20
N ASN A 158 18.72 -0.16 1.76
CA ASN A 158 18.47 1.24 1.39
C ASN A 158 19.69 2.15 1.67
N GLY A 159 20.41 1.91 2.78
CA GLY A 159 21.63 2.65 3.14
C GLY A 159 22.89 2.26 2.36
N SER A 160 22.93 1.06 1.78
CA SER A 160 24.11 0.48 1.13
C SER A 160 24.47 1.10 -0.22
N GLY A 161 23.59 1.96 -0.77
CA GLY A 161 23.81 2.74 -1.98
C GLY A 161 23.06 2.22 -3.21
N VAL A 162 22.97 3.08 -4.23
CA VAL A 162 22.05 2.91 -5.37
C VAL A 162 22.28 1.61 -6.17
N LYS A 163 23.52 1.10 -6.23
CA LYS A 163 23.84 -0.13 -6.98
C LYS A 163 23.18 -1.37 -6.37
N ILE A 164 23.31 -1.56 -5.06
CA ILE A 164 22.75 -2.71 -4.34
C ILE A 164 21.23 -2.61 -4.35
N MET A 165 20.68 -1.43 -4.03
CA MET A 165 19.25 -1.17 -4.08
C MET A 165 18.66 -1.53 -5.46
N ARG A 166 19.34 -1.15 -6.56
CA ARG A 166 18.90 -1.47 -7.92
C ARG A 166 18.83 -2.98 -8.17
N VAL A 167 19.82 -3.75 -7.72
CA VAL A 167 19.82 -5.22 -7.87
C VAL A 167 18.64 -5.84 -7.13
N VAL A 168 18.40 -5.44 -5.89
CA VAL A 168 17.29 -5.96 -5.07
C VAL A 168 15.95 -5.66 -5.72
N VAL A 169 15.74 -4.42 -6.19
CA VAL A 169 14.49 -4.02 -6.85
C VAL A 169 14.27 -4.77 -8.15
N ILE A 170 15.31 -4.99 -8.97
CA ILE A 170 15.20 -5.76 -10.21
C ILE A 170 14.94 -7.24 -9.93
N ALA A 171 15.63 -7.82 -8.95
CA ALA A 171 15.42 -9.20 -8.53
C ALA A 171 13.99 -9.40 -8.00
N GLY A 172 13.49 -8.48 -7.17
CA GLY A 172 12.11 -8.45 -6.70
C GLY A 172 11.10 -8.35 -7.83
N LEU A 173 11.29 -7.44 -8.79
CA LEU A 173 10.41 -7.32 -9.95
C LEU A 173 10.41 -8.60 -10.82
N GLY A 174 11.57 -9.23 -11.01
CA GLY A 174 11.68 -10.50 -11.72
C GLY A 174 10.97 -11.63 -10.99
N ALA A 175 11.22 -11.76 -9.69
CA ALA A 175 10.52 -12.70 -8.81
C ALA A 175 9.01 -12.47 -8.87
N GLU A 176 8.57 -11.22 -8.93
CA GLU A 176 7.17 -10.88 -9.00
C GLU A 176 6.51 -11.31 -10.31
N ILE A 177 7.17 -11.07 -11.44
CA ILE A 177 6.70 -11.52 -12.74
C ILE A 177 6.60 -13.05 -12.78
N VAL A 178 7.57 -13.75 -12.20
CA VAL A 178 7.54 -15.23 -12.11
C VAL A 178 6.39 -15.69 -11.21
N GLY A 179 6.33 -15.20 -9.97
CA GLY A 179 5.38 -15.63 -8.95
C GLY A 179 3.93 -15.24 -9.26
N SER A 180 3.71 -14.12 -9.95
CA SER A 180 2.37 -13.70 -10.34
C SER A 180 2.00 -14.11 -11.77
N ILE A 181 2.71 -13.63 -12.78
CA ILE A 181 2.29 -13.82 -14.18
C ILE A 181 2.57 -15.25 -14.64
N VAL A 182 3.80 -15.74 -14.47
CA VAL A 182 4.18 -17.06 -15.01
C VAL A 182 3.45 -18.17 -14.27
N VAL A 183 3.54 -18.21 -12.93
CA VAL A 183 2.85 -19.22 -12.12
C VAL A 183 1.33 -19.12 -12.30
N GLY A 184 0.75 -17.92 -12.27
CA GLY A 184 -0.68 -17.72 -12.48
C GLY A 184 -1.16 -18.25 -13.84
N LEU A 185 -0.47 -17.92 -14.94
CA LEU A 185 -0.84 -18.43 -16.27
C LEU A 185 -0.69 -19.94 -16.38
N VAL A 186 0.39 -20.51 -15.85
CA VAL A 186 0.62 -21.95 -15.91
C VAL A 186 -0.44 -22.71 -15.11
N LEU A 187 -0.77 -22.25 -13.90
CA LEU A 187 -1.84 -22.82 -13.09
C LEU A 187 -3.19 -22.76 -13.84
N LEU A 188 -3.52 -21.59 -14.40
CA LEU A 188 -4.80 -21.38 -15.09
C LEU A 188 -4.95 -22.25 -16.34
N LEU A 189 -3.88 -22.39 -17.13
CA LEU A 189 -3.93 -23.06 -18.44
C LEU A 189 -3.75 -24.57 -18.35
N PHE A 190 -2.98 -25.08 -17.38
CA PHE A 190 -2.55 -26.48 -17.35
C PHE A 190 -2.96 -27.26 -16.09
N PHE A 191 -3.28 -26.60 -14.98
CA PHE A 191 -3.51 -27.26 -13.69
C PHE A 191 -4.88 -26.96 -13.06
N ARG A 192 -5.80 -26.38 -13.85
CA ARG A 192 -7.18 -26.16 -13.45
C ARG A 192 -7.88 -27.51 -13.17
N VAL A 193 -8.46 -27.63 -11.99
CA VAL A 193 -9.28 -28.78 -11.57
C VAL A 193 -10.76 -28.45 -11.43
N HIS A 194 -11.12 -27.16 -11.40
CA HIS A 194 -12.51 -26.68 -11.31
C HIS A 194 -12.94 -25.87 -12.55
N ASP A 195 -14.24 -25.86 -12.85
CA ASP A 195 -14.82 -24.95 -13.83
C ASP A 195 -15.04 -23.54 -13.27
N PHE A 196 -15.12 -22.55 -14.17
CA PHE A 196 -15.34 -21.15 -13.78
C PHE A 196 -16.63 -20.90 -12.99
N SER A 197 -17.59 -21.83 -13.05
CA SER A 197 -18.81 -21.77 -12.22
C SER A 197 -18.49 -21.75 -10.72
N VAL A 198 -17.38 -22.38 -10.30
CA VAL A 198 -16.97 -22.42 -8.90
C VAL A 198 -16.76 -21.03 -8.32
N LEU A 199 -16.39 -20.04 -9.15
CA LEU A 199 -16.16 -18.65 -8.73
C LEU A 199 -17.43 -17.91 -8.30
N PHE A 200 -18.60 -18.54 -8.45
CA PHE A 200 -19.89 -18.02 -7.96
C PHE A 200 -20.38 -18.75 -6.71
N GLU A 201 -19.64 -19.75 -6.25
CA GLU A 201 -19.98 -20.54 -5.08
C GLU A 201 -19.29 -20.00 -3.82
N THR A 202 -19.93 -20.18 -2.68
CA THR A 202 -19.41 -19.75 -1.38
C THR A 202 -18.95 -20.89 -0.48
N PHE A 203 -19.25 -22.15 -0.85
CA PHE A 203 -18.83 -23.34 -0.08
C PHE A 203 -19.20 -23.27 1.42
N GLY A 204 -20.32 -22.63 1.77
CA GLY A 204 -20.75 -22.49 3.17
C GLY A 204 -19.98 -21.44 3.98
N ALA A 205 -19.05 -20.68 3.37
CA ALA A 205 -18.27 -19.62 4.02
C ALA A 205 -19.09 -18.61 4.85
N PRO A 206 -20.35 -18.22 4.48
CA PRO A 206 -21.15 -17.31 5.30
C PRO A 206 -21.43 -17.80 6.72
N ALA A 207 -21.22 -19.08 7.04
CA ALA A 207 -21.30 -19.61 8.40
C ALA A 207 -20.40 -18.85 9.39
N SER A 208 -19.23 -18.41 8.93
CA SER A 208 -18.31 -17.58 9.73
C SER A 208 -18.91 -16.22 10.09
N SER A 209 -19.81 -15.70 9.26
CA SER A 209 -20.47 -14.39 9.38
C SER A 209 -21.92 -14.50 9.90
N GLY A 210 -22.22 -15.48 10.75
CA GLY A 210 -23.56 -15.69 11.30
C GLY A 210 -24.60 -16.05 10.24
N ASN A 211 -24.17 -16.75 9.18
CA ASN A 211 -24.96 -17.11 8.00
C ASN A 211 -25.44 -15.92 7.14
N SER A 212 -24.89 -14.72 7.33
CA SER A 212 -25.19 -13.56 6.49
C SER A 212 -24.26 -13.49 5.29
N THR A 213 -24.76 -13.86 4.10
CA THR A 213 -23.99 -13.75 2.84
C THR A 213 -23.56 -12.30 2.56
N GLY A 214 -24.46 -11.32 2.77
CA GLY A 214 -24.12 -9.91 2.61
C GLY A 214 -23.06 -9.44 3.61
N GLY A 215 -23.14 -9.91 4.86
CA GLY A 215 -22.13 -9.62 5.88
C GLY A 215 -20.75 -10.17 5.53
N ALA A 216 -20.70 -11.40 5.01
CA ALA A 216 -19.48 -12.07 4.56
C ALA A 216 -18.84 -11.33 3.37
N LEU A 217 -19.64 -10.93 2.37
CA LEU A 217 -19.16 -10.16 1.21
C LEU A 217 -18.64 -8.77 1.63
N LEU A 218 -19.31 -8.06 2.53
CA LEU A 218 -18.84 -6.78 3.05
C LEU A 218 -17.53 -6.92 3.85
N ALA A 219 -17.41 -7.96 4.68
CA ALA A 219 -16.18 -8.27 5.40
C ALA A 219 -15.03 -8.60 4.43
N THR A 220 -15.33 -9.35 3.37
CA THR A 220 -14.36 -9.69 2.32
C THR A 220 -13.89 -8.45 1.57
N LEU A 221 -14.80 -7.56 1.22
CA LEU A 221 -14.50 -6.31 0.53
C LEU A 221 -13.53 -5.44 1.35
N ALA A 222 -13.77 -5.33 2.67
CA ALA A 222 -12.93 -4.59 3.61
C ALA A 222 -11.46 -5.04 3.64
N VAL A 223 -11.21 -6.31 3.30
CA VAL A 223 -9.86 -6.88 3.24
C VAL A 223 -9.26 -6.76 1.83
N CYS A 224 -10.09 -6.93 0.78
CA CYS A 224 -9.65 -6.92 -0.62
C CYS A 224 -8.94 -5.61 -1.02
N GLY A 225 -9.31 -4.49 -0.39
CA GLY A 225 -8.67 -3.19 -0.61
C GLY A 225 -7.16 -3.21 -0.42
N TRP A 226 -6.62 -4.08 0.46
CA TRP A 226 -5.19 -4.22 0.72
C TRP A 226 -4.36 -4.47 -0.55
N ALA A 227 -4.86 -5.30 -1.48
CA ALA A 227 -4.12 -5.70 -2.66
C ALA A 227 -3.87 -4.56 -3.67
N PHE A 228 -4.56 -3.43 -3.54
CA PHE A 228 -4.49 -2.31 -4.48
C PHE A 228 -4.01 -1.00 -3.85
N VAL A 229 -3.36 -1.09 -2.69
CA VAL A 229 -2.78 0.05 -1.99
C VAL A 229 -1.29 0.16 -2.31
N GLY A 230 -0.75 1.39 -2.37
CA GLY A 230 0.66 1.67 -2.65
C GLY A 230 0.96 2.20 -4.05
N PHE A 231 -0.05 2.36 -4.91
CA PHE A 231 0.11 2.94 -6.26
C PHE A 231 0.63 4.40 -6.22
N ASP A 232 0.30 5.10 -5.14
CA ASP A 232 0.69 6.48 -4.84
C ASP A 232 2.18 6.63 -4.49
N SER A 233 2.88 5.51 -4.23
CA SER A 233 4.33 5.49 -4.12
C SER A 233 5.04 6.03 -5.38
N SER A 234 4.42 5.88 -6.56
CA SER A 234 4.90 6.47 -7.82
C SER A 234 4.99 8.00 -7.75
N ALA A 235 4.12 8.64 -6.97
CA ALA A 235 4.14 10.10 -6.77
C ALA A 235 5.30 10.56 -5.87
N SER A 236 5.81 9.68 -5.00
CA SER A 236 6.91 10.04 -4.09
C SER A 236 8.22 10.34 -4.81
N VAL A 237 8.41 9.76 -6.01
CA VAL A 237 9.58 9.96 -6.87
C VAL A 237 9.33 11.00 -7.96
N ALA A 238 8.30 11.83 -7.84
CA ALA A 238 7.96 12.84 -8.85
C ALA A 238 9.13 13.80 -9.11
N GLU A 239 9.80 14.32 -8.06
CA GLU A 239 10.96 15.21 -8.20
C GLU A 239 12.18 14.53 -8.86
N GLU A 240 12.26 13.19 -8.83
CA GLU A 240 13.35 12.39 -9.45
C GLU A 240 13.02 11.96 -10.90
N THR A 241 11.76 12.15 -11.32
CA THR A 241 11.22 11.65 -12.60
C THR A 241 11.38 12.70 -13.71
N LYS A 242 11.92 12.29 -14.85
CA LYS A 242 11.97 13.13 -16.06
C LYS A 242 10.57 13.29 -16.63
N GLY A 243 10.12 14.51 -16.93
CA GLY A 243 8.76 14.76 -17.43
C GLY A 243 7.70 14.31 -16.42
N ALA A 244 7.87 14.71 -15.15
CA ALA A 244 7.10 14.20 -14.04
C ALA A 244 5.59 14.45 -14.19
N ASP A 245 5.24 15.63 -14.69
CA ASP A 245 3.89 16.07 -15.03
C ASP A 245 3.13 15.09 -15.95
N ALA A 246 3.80 14.37 -16.85
CA ALA A 246 3.19 13.40 -17.76
C ALA A 246 3.50 11.92 -17.41
N ASN A 247 4.66 11.64 -16.84
CA ASN A 247 5.11 10.26 -16.61
C ASN A 247 4.63 9.70 -15.27
N VAL A 248 4.56 10.52 -14.21
CA VAL A 248 4.03 10.10 -12.91
C VAL A 248 2.54 9.71 -12.99
N PRO A 249 1.63 10.50 -13.60
CA PRO A 249 0.23 10.10 -13.73
C PRO A 249 0.05 8.78 -14.49
N ARG A 250 0.80 8.59 -15.58
CA ARG A 250 0.77 7.35 -16.36
C ARG A 250 1.29 6.17 -15.54
N ALA A 251 2.34 6.38 -14.76
CA ALA A 251 2.89 5.34 -13.88
C ALA A 251 1.86 4.92 -12.82
N ILE A 252 1.16 5.87 -12.17
CA ILE A 252 0.10 5.60 -11.19
C ILE A 252 -0.97 4.67 -11.79
N VAL A 253 -1.64 5.10 -12.87
CA VAL A 253 -2.78 4.36 -13.43
C VAL A 253 -2.34 3.00 -13.99
N ARG A 254 -1.21 2.97 -14.70
CA ARG A 254 -0.70 1.71 -15.28
C ARG A 254 -0.24 0.74 -14.21
N ALA A 255 0.41 1.21 -13.15
CA ALA A 255 0.83 0.35 -12.04
C ALA A 255 -0.40 -0.28 -11.37
N THR A 256 -1.42 0.51 -11.03
CA THR A 256 -2.66 -0.02 -10.44
C THR A 256 -3.34 -1.04 -11.36
N ALA A 257 -3.46 -0.75 -12.66
CA ALA A 257 -4.11 -1.66 -13.60
C ALA A 257 -3.33 -2.96 -13.83
N VAL A 258 -2.01 -2.88 -14.03
CA VAL A 258 -1.17 -4.06 -14.29
C VAL A 258 -1.05 -4.93 -13.05
N VAL A 259 -0.78 -4.32 -11.88
CA VAL A 259 -0.70 -5.05 -10.62
C VAL A 259 -2.05 -5.65 -10.27
N GLY A 260 -3.12 -4.87 -10.38
CA GLY A 260 -4.46 -5.35 -10.09
C GLY A 260 -4.88 -6.51 -10.99
N GLY A 261 -4.60 -6.42 -12.29
CA GLY A 261 -4.82 -7.52 -13.23
C GLY A 261 -4.00 -8.77 -12.90
N ALA A 262 -2.74 -8.61 -12.49
CA ALA A 262 -1.89 -9.72 -12.05
C ALA A 262 -2.42 -10.39 -10.77
N VAL A 263 -2.85 -9.61 -9.78
CA VAL A 263 -3.47 -10.12 -8.54
C VAL A 263 -4.73 -10.93 -8.89
N VAL A 264 -5.63 -10.38 -9.70
CA VAL A 264 -6.87 -11.06 -10.11
C VAL A 264 -6.56 -12.35 -10.89
N LEU A 265 -5.62 -12.29 -11.83
CA LEU A 265 -5.19 -13.45 -12.62
C LEU A 265 -4.74 -14.59 -11.70
N VAL A 266 -3.83 -14.32 -10.77
CA VAL A 266 -3.30 -15.33 -9.86
C VAL A 266 -4.39 -15.81 -8.90
N ALA A 267 -5.23 -14.91 -8.40
CA ALA A 267 -6.31 -15.27 -7.49
C ALA A 267 -7.29 -16.27 -8.15
N VAL A 268 -7.69 -16.00 -9.40
CA VAL A 268 -8.51 -16.91 -10.22
C VAL A 268 -7.76 -18.22 -10.48
N ALA A 269 -6.49 -18.14 -10.91
CA ALA A 269 -5.70 -19.31 -11.25
C ALA A 269 -5.50 -20.26 -10.07
N VAL A 270 -5.15 -19.74 -8.89
CA VAL A 270 -4.98 -20.52 -7.67
C VAL A 270 -6.32 -21.12 -7.26
N MET A 271 -7.40 -20.32 -7.21
CA MET A 271 -8.73 -20.80 -6.85
C MET A 271 -9.19 -21.98 -7.73
N LEU A 272 -8.93 -21.90 -9.04
CA LEU A 272 -9.30 -22.95 -9.98
C LEU A 272 -8.38 -24.18 -9.96
N ALA A 273 -7.16 -24.05 -9.43
CA ALA A 273 -6.17 -25.13 -9.33
C ALA A 273 -6.12 -25.79 -7.94
N THR A 274 -6.65 -25.14 -6.91
CA THR A 274 -6.74 -25.72 -5.55
C THR A 274 -7.65 -26.94 -5.56
N ARG A 275 -7.15 -28.08 -5.08
CA ARG A 275 -7.90 -29.36 -5.08
C ARG A 275 -8.90 -29.47 -3.92
N ASP A 276 -8.53 -28.95 -2.75
CA ASP A 276 -9.37 -29.01 -1.55
C ASP A 276 -9.80 -27.60 -1.16
N LEU A 277 -10.81 -27.08 -1.86
CA LEU A 277 -11.39 -25.77 -1.56
C LEU A 277 -12.09 -25.76 -0.20
N ALA A 278 -12.64 -26.89 0.27
CA ALA A 278 -13.33 -26.94 1.54
C ALA A 278 -12.37 -26.68 2.72
N ALA A 279 -11.19 -27.32 2.73
CA ALA A 279 -10.16 -27.07 3.73
C ALA A 279 -9.70 -25.60 3.76
N VAL A 280 -9.58 -24.97 2.57
CA VAL A 280 -9.24 -23.55 2.47
C VAL A 280 -10.35 -22.66 3.03
N VAL A 281 -11.60 -22.94 2.70
CA VAL A 281 -12.77 -22.18 3.15
C VAL A 281 -13.02 -22.34 4.66
N HIS A 282 -12.70 -23.51 5.22
CA HIS A 282 -12.79 -23.74 6.67
C HIS A 282 -11.60 -23.16 7.45
N GLY A 283 -10.61 -22.59 6.77
CA GLY A 283 -9.43 -22.00 7.40
C GLY A 283 -8.42 -23.01 7.93
N GLU A 284 -8.46 -24.26 7.44
CA GLU A 284 -7.52 -25.32 7.83
C GLU A 284 -6.15 -25.14 7.15
N VAL A 285 -6.09 -24.34 6.07
CA VAL A 285 -4.87 -24.04 5.31
C VAL A 285 -4.51 -22.57 5.46
N ALA A 286 -3.46 -22.28 6.23
CA ALA A 286 -3.00 -20.90 6.49
C ALA A 286 -2.48 -20.20 5.22
N ASP A 287 -1.70 -20.90 4.40
CA ASP A 287 -1.25 -20.45 3.07
C ASP A 287 -1.81 -21.40 1.99
N PRO A 288 -2.94 -21.08 1.35
CA PRO A 288 -3.53 -21.92 0.30
C PRO A 288 -2.72 -21.95 -1.00
N VAL A 289 -1.86 -20.96 -1.23
CA VAL A 289 -1.18 -20.80 -2.51
C VAL A 289 -0.02 -21.78 -2.63
N THR A 290 0.81 -21.91 -1.59
CA THR A 290 1.97 -22.82 -1.60
C THR A 290 1.60 -24.29 -1.84
N PRO A 291 0.63 -24.90 -1.13
CA PRO A 291 0.18 -26.26 -1.39
C PRO A 291 -0.42 -26.43 -2.79
N THR A 292 -1.11 -25.41 -3.32
CA THR A 292 -1.65 -25.46 -4.68
C THR A 292 -0.53 -25.53 -5.73
N VAL A 293 0.54 -24.76 -5.55
CA VAL A 293 1.73 -24.81 -6.41
C VAL A 293 2.44 -26.15 -6.28
N ILE A 294 2.68 -26.63 -5.05
CA ILE A 294 3.33 -27.93 -4.81
C ILE A 294 2.51 -29.08 -5.40
N GLY A 295 1.19 -29.06 -5.22
CA GLY A 295 0.28 -30.09 -5.76
C GLY A 295 0.24 -30.12 -7.28
N SER A 296 0.53 -28.99 -7.94
CA SER A 296 0.55 -28.84 -9.40
C SER A 296 1.91 -29.21 -9.99
N PHE A 297 3.00 -28.65 -9.46
CA PHE A 297 4.34 -28.81 -10.03
C PHE A 297 5.14 -29.97 -9.42
N GLY A 298 4.76 -30.45 -8.24
CA GLY A 298 5.49 -31.45 -7.45
C GLY A 298 6.34 -30.84 -6.33
N SER A 299 6.84 -31.68 -5.43
CA SER A 299 7.57 -31.29 -4.22
C SER A 299 8.86 -30.49 -4.47
N TRP A 300 9.50 -30.66 -5.63
CA TRP A 300 10.70 -29.90 -6.00
C TRP A 300 10.44 -28.38 -6.08
N SER A 301 9.19 -27.97 -6.32
CA SER A 301 8.80 -26.57 -6.52
C SER A 301 8.74 -25.75 -5.23
N GLU A 302 8.64 -26.39 -4.07
CA GLU A 302 8.44 -25.74 -2.77
C GLU A 302 9.53 -24.69 -2.47
N LYS A 303 10.80 -25.11 -2.40
CA LYS A 303 11.90 -24.18 -2.04
C LYS A 303 12.10 -23.05 -3.05
N PRO A 304 12.12 -23.30 -4.38
CA PRO A 304 12.20 -22.22 -5.37
C PRO A 304 11.05 -21.23 -5.25
N PHE A 305 9.83 -21.72 -5.01
CA PHE A 305 8.65 -20.89 -4.88
C PHE A 305 8.69 -20.03 -3.61
N LEU A 306 9.03 -20.60 -2.46
CA LEU A 306 9.24 -19.88 -1.22
C LEU A 306 10.33 -18.80 -1.37
N ALA A 307 11.42 -19.10 -2.09
CA ALA A 307 12.49 -18.13 -2.36
C ALA A 307 11.99 -16.94 -3.19
N VAL A 308 11.15 -17.19 -4.21
CA VAL A 308 10.51 -16.15 -5.02
C VAL A 308 9.64 -15.24 -4.14
N ILE A 309 8.84 -15.82 -3.24
CA ILE A 309 7.98 -15.06 -2.31
C ILE A 309 8.83 -14.21 -1.38
N VAL A 310 9.85 -14.79 -0.73
CA VAL A 310 10.74 -14.07 0.21
C VAL A 310 11.47 -12.91 -0.46
N VAL A 311 11.99 -13.12 -1.67
CA VAL A 311 12.65 -12.05 -2.45
C VAL A 311 11.69 -10.92 -2.78
N THR A 312 10.44 -11.25 -3.12
CA THR A 312 9.40 -10.25 -3.40
C THR A 312 9.04 -9.44 -2.15
N PHE A 313 8.77 -10.09 -1.03
CA PHE A 313 8.48 -9.39 0.23
C PHE A 313 9.64 -8.48 0.64
N LEU A 314 10.89 -8.95 0.52
CA LEU A 314 12.06 -8.12 0.82
C LEU A 314 12.15 -6.90 -0.11
N ALA A 315 11.92 -7.07 -1.41
CA ALA A 315 11.92 -5.97 -2.36
C ALA A 315 10.79 -4.96 -2.07
N CYS A 316 9.60 -5.44 -1.69
CA CYS A 316 8.49 -4.61 -1.25
C CYS A 316 8.86 -3.80 0.00
N LEU A 317 9.44 -4.41 1.03
CA LEU A 317 9.89 -3.72 2.24
C LEU A 317 10.93 -2.64 1.95
N VAL A 318 11.91 -2.94 1.09
CA VAL A 318 12.92 -1.97 0.64
C VAL A 318 12.24 -0.78 -0.06
N SER A 319 11.31 -1.06 -0.97
CA SER A 319 10.56 -0.04 -1.71
C SER A 319 9.68 0.82 -0.80
N MET A 320 8.92 0.20 0.11
CA MET A 320 8.05 0.88 1.08
C MET A 320 8.83 1.78 2.02
N GLN A 321 9.97 1.34 2.55
CA GLN A 321 10.82 2.20 3.40
C GLN A 321 11.34 3.41 2.63
N ALA A 322 11.81 3.22 1.39
CA ALA A 322 12.30 4.33 0.58
C ALA A 322 11.18 5.34 0.28
N TYR A 323 9.98 4.84 -0.03
CA TYR A 323 8.77 5.63 -0.20
C TYR A 323 8.40 6.42 1.06
N LEU A 324 8.30 5.75 2.21
CA LEU A 324 7.96 6.37 3.50
C LEU A 324 9.01 7.40 3.93
N GLY A 325 10.29 7.13 3.65
CA GLY A 325 11.38 8.08 3.83
C GLY A 325 11.17 9.37 3.04
N ARG A 326 10.76 9.29 1.77
CA ARG A 326 10.48 10.46 0.91
C ARG A 326 9.27 11.26 1.37
N VAL A 327 8.21 10.57 1.79
CA VAL A 327 7.01 11.22 2.35
C VAL A 327 7.39 12.01 3.61
N SER A 328 8.09 11.35 4.54
CA SER A 328 8.54 11.95 5.80
C SER A 328 9.50 13.11 5.57
N PHE A 329 10.43 12.97 4.61
CA PHE A 329 11.31 14.05 4.17
C PHE A 329 10.52 15.25 3.65
N GLY A 330 9.47 15.05 2.84
CA GLY A 330 8.64 16.13 2.31
C GLY A 330 7.98 16.98 3.40
N LEU A 331 7.42 16.33 4.44
CA LEU A 331 6.85 17.05 5.58
C LEU A 331 7.94 17.70 6.46
N ALA A 332 9.05 17.00 6.70
CA ALA A 332 10.17 17.51 7.48
C ALA A 332 10.81 18.74 6.83
N ARG A 333 10.92 18.77 5.49
CA ARG A 333 11.43 19.93 4.71
C ARG A 333 10.63 21.19 4.96
N ASP A 334 9.32 21.05 5.16
CA ASP A 334 8.42 22.16 5.46
C ASP A 334 8.35 22.49 6.96
N GLY A 335 9.16 21.86 7.82
CA GLY A 335 9.17 22.10 9.26
C GLY A 335 7.96 21.51 10.01
N MET A 336 7.23 20.59 9.38
CA MET A 336 5.96 20.06 9.89
C MET A 336 6.09 18.89 10.85
N LEU A 337 7.30 18.34 11.03
CA LEU A 337 7.59 17.21 11.92
C LEU A 337 8.53 17.59 13.06
N PRO A 338 8.42 16.92 14.23
CA PRO A 338 9.41 17.05 15.29
C PRO A 338 10.79 16.61 14.78
N ALA A 339 11.86 17.30 15.20
CA ALA A 339 13.21 17.07 14.71
C ALA A 339 13.35 17.15 13.17
N SER A 340 12.55 18.02 12.53
CA SER A 340 12.52 18.29 11.09
C SER A 340 13.90 18.39 10.46
N LYS A 341 14.86 19.10 11.08
CA LYS A 341 16.24 19.23 10.58
C LYS A 341 16.95 17.89 10.34
N LYS A 342 16.76 16.92 11.24
CA LYS A 342 17.35 15.59 11.13
C LYS A 342 16.59 14.74 10.11
N LEU A 343 15.26 14.77 10.15
CA LEU A 343 14.40 14.00 9.24
C LEU A 343 14.45 14.49 7.78
N ALA A 344 14.71 15.78 7.58
CA ALA A 344 14.92 16.39 6.28
C ALA A 344 16.37 16.22 5.78
N SER A 345 17.26 15.58 6.55
CA SER A 345 18.64 15.37 6.10
C SER A 345 18.72 14.22 5.10
N VAL A 346 19.41 14.45 3.98
CA VAL A 346 19.73 13.44 2.97
C VAL A 346 21.18 13.04 3.14
N THR A 347 21.43 11.76 3.44
CA THR A 347 22.76 11.27 3.84
C THR A 347 23.17 10.00 3.11
N GLY A 348 24.46 9.63 3.25
CA GLY A 348 25.02 8.39 2.74
C GLY A 348 25.27 8.35 1.23
N ARG A 349 25.76 7.19 0.76
CA ARG A 349 26.10 6.95 -0.66
C ARG A 349 24.86 6.93 -1.57
N GLY A 350 23.70 6.57 -1.01
CA GLY A 350 22.42 6.52 -1.72
C GLY A 350 21.77 7.88 -1.95
N ARG A 351 22.18 8.93 -1.21
CA ARG A 351 21.46 10.21 -1.12
C ARG A 351 19.96 10.00 -0.84
N VAL A 352 19.67 9.22 0.20
CA VAL A 352 18.31 8.94 0.67
C VAL A 352 18.11 9.48 2.10
N PRO A 353 16.88 9.78 2.53
CA PRO A 353 16.61 10.32 3.87
C PRO A 353 16.67 9.22 4.95
N LEU A 354 17.87 8.67 5.20
CA LEU A 354 18.06 7.51 6.10
C LEU A 354 17.55 7.75 7.52
N ALA A 355 17.66 8.97 8.05
CA ALA A 355 17.15 9.27 9.39
C ALA A 355 15.62 9.11 9.46
N ALA A 356 14.89 9.55 8.43
CA ALA A 356 13.45 9.39 8.35
C ALA A 356 13.04 7.93 8.16
N MET A 357 13.79 7.20 7.32
CA MET A 357 13.59 5.76 7.11
C MET A 357 13.83 4.95 8.40
N ALA A 358 14.88 5.29 9.15
CA ALA A 358 15.20 4.63 10.42
C ALA A 358 14.13 4.93 11.48
N ALA A 359 13.69 6.18 11.61
CA ALA A 359 12.64 6.56 12.57
C ALA A 359 11.32 5.83 12.30
N THR A 360 10.91 5.77 11.03
CA THR A 360 9.68 5.08 10.63
C THR A 360 9.82 3.56 10.70
N SER A 361 11.00 3.00 10.43
CA SER A 361 11.27 1.57 10.62
C SER A 361 11.26 1.16 12.09
N ALA A 362 11.77 2.03 12.99
CA ALA A 362 11.71 1.80 14.43
C ALA A 362 10.25 1.86 14.94
N ALA A 363 9.46 2.81 14.46
CA ALA A 363 8.02 2.85 14.74
C ALA A 363 7.30 1.61 14.20
N ALA A 364 7.66 1.15 13.00
CA ALA A 364 7.10 -0.06 12.43
C ALA A 364 7.45 -1.30 13.25
N ALA A 365 8.70 -1.41 13.74
CA ALA A 365 9.15 -2.49 14.61
C ALA A 365 8.43 -2.47 15.97
N ALA A 366 8.17 -1.30 16.54
CA ALA A 366 7.34 -1.18 17.74
C ALA A 366 5.92 -1.69 17.50
N GLY A 367 5.34 -1.41 16.33
CA GLY A 367 4.04 -1.94 15.92
C GLY A 367 3.98 -3.46 15.83
N LEU A 368 5.12 -4.14 15.57
CA LEU A 368 5.17 -5.62 15.54
C LEU A 368 4.87 -6.25 16.90
N LEU A 369 4.98 -5.50 18.01
CA LEU A 369 4.60 -6.00 19.35
C LEU A 369 3.11 -6.36 19.42
N LEU A 370 2.26 -5.74 18.59
CA LEU A 370 0.84 -6.11 18.47
C LEU A 370 0.66 -7.51 17.85
N GLY A 371 1.61 -7.94 17.02
CA GLY A 371 1.65 -9.25 16.37
C GLY A 371 2.27 -10.36 17.22
N LEU A 372 2.58 -10.11 18.51
CA LEU A 372 2.93 -11.20 19.43
C LEU A 372 1.77 -12.19 19.65
N ASN A 373 0.55 -11.74 19.36
CA ASN A 373 -0.61 -12.61 19.21
C ASN A 373 -0.81 -12.94 17.72
N ASP A 374 -0.51 -14.18 17.32
CA ASP A 374 -0.56 -14.62 15.92
C ASP A 374 -1.96 -14.55 15.29
N GLY A 375 -3.03 -14.54 16.11
CA GLY A 375 -4.39 -14.35 15.64
C GLY A 375 -4.73 -12.93 15.16
N ALA A 376 -3.80 -11.95 15.30
CA ALA A 376 -4.06 -10.55 14.99
C ALA A 376 -3.81 -10.13 13.53
N ILE A 377 -3.48 -11.06 12.62
CA ILE A 377 -3.17 -10.76 11.21
C ILE A 377 -4.27 -9.94 10.54
N GLY A 378 -5.53 -10.36 10.66
CA GLY A 378 -6.68 -9.65 10.08
C GLY A 378 -6.82 -8.23 10.63
N THR A 379 -6.55 -8.05 11.92
CA THR A 379 -6.53 -6.71 12.55
C THR A 379 -5.40 -5.84 12.02
N MET A 380 -4.20 -6.40 11.80
CA MET A 380 -3.08 -5.65 11.22
C MET A 380 -3.36 -5.21 9.78
N ILE A 381 -3.90 -6.10 8.94
CA ILE A 381 -4.30 -5.77 7.55
C ILE A 381 -5.36 -4.67 7.54
N THR A 382 -6.40 -4.82 8.35
CA THR A 382 -7.51 -3.84 8.44
C THR A 382 -6.99 -2.48 8.93
N PHE A 383 -6.06 -2.47 9.88
CA PHE A 383 -5.46 -1.25 10.41
C PHE A 383 -4.58 -0.52 9.37
N GLY A 384 -3.70 -1.25 8.68
CA GLY A 384 -2.88 -0.69 7.60
C GLY A 384 -3.72 -0.17 6.43
N THR A 385 -4.71 -0.95 5.99
CA THR A 385 -5.62 -0.58 4.89
C THR A 385 -6.46 0.64 5.26
N GLY A 386 -7.09 0.63 6.44
CA GLY A 386 -7.98 1.70 6.87
C GLY A 386 -7.30 3.07 6.91
N GLY A 387 -6.03 3.13 7.34
CA GLY A 387 -5.31 4.39 7.43
C GLY A 387 -4.99 4.97 6.05
N LEU A 388 -4.70 4.09 5.10
CA LEU A 388 -4.43 4.47 3.72
C LEU A 388 -5.72 4.92 3.03
N TYR A 389 -6.84 4.22 3.26
CA TYR A 389 -8.15 4.63 2.75
C TYR A 389 -8.63 5.96 3.32
N ILE A 390 -8.40 6.23 4.62
CA ILE A 390 -8.68 7.55 5.20
C ILE A 390 -7.82 8.62 4.54
N THR A 391 -6.53 8.36 4.31
CA THR A 391 -5.66 9.31 3.60
C THR A 391 -6.19 9.59 2.20
N PHE A 392 -6.57 8.54 1.47
CA PHE A 392 -7.14 8.64 0.14
C PHE A 392 -8.43 9.45 0.17
N LEU A 393 -9.30 9.21 1.15
CA LEU A 393 -10.54 9.95 1.35
C LEU A 393 -10.25 11.44 1.58
N LEU A 394 -9.28 11.79 2.43
CA LEU A 394 -8.89 13.18 2.68
C LEU A 394 -8.43 13.89 1.40
N VAL A 395 -7.59 13.23 0.59
CA VAL A 395 -7.07 13.78 -0.67
C VAL A 395 -8.18 13.95 -1.70
N VAL A 396 -9.00 12.92 -1.91
CA VAL A 396 -10.11 12.98 -2.89
C VAL A 396 -11.16 13.99 -2.45
N THR A 397 -11.45 14.09 -1.16
CA THR A 397 -12.33 15.13 -0.61
C THR A 397 -11.76 16.53 -0.88
N ALA A 398 -10.45 16.73 -0.67
CA ALA A 398 -9.80 18.00 -0.98
C ALA A 398 -9.88 18.36 -2.46
N ALA A 399 -9.64 17.39 -3.35
CA ALA A 399 -9.76 17.59 -4.79
C ALA A 399 -11.20 17.90 -5.21
N LEU A 400 -12.18 17.16 -4.70
CA LEU A 400 -13.60 17.39 -4.99
C LEU A 400 -14.06 18.77 -4.47
N PHE A 401 -13.72 19.13 -3.24
CA PHE A 401 -14.03 20.43 -2.66
C PHE A 401 -13.43 21.58 -3.48
N ALA A 402 -12.14 21.49 -3.84
CA ALA A 402 -11.47 22.53 -4.61
C ALA A 402 -12.05 22.69 -6.02
N ARG A 403 -12.51 21.61 -6.65
CA ARG A 403 -13.24 21.66 -7.93
C ARG A 403 -14.60 22.33 -7.80
N LEU A 404 -15.42 21.90 -6.83
CA LEU A 404 -16.78 22.39 -6.65
C LEU A 404 -16.82 23.88 -6.25
N THR A 405 -15.79 24.34 -5.53
CA THR A 405 -15.65 25.75 -5.12
C THR A 405 -14.95 26.63 -6.15
N GLY A 406 -14.50 26.08 -7.27
CA GLY A 406 -13.73 26.82 -8.28
C GLY A 406 -12.33 27.25 -7.84
N ARG A 407 -11.85 26.78 -6.68
CA ARG A 407 -10.50 27.06 -6.15
C ARG A 407 -9.38 26.41 -6.97
N TRP A 408 -9.70 25.32 -7.68
CA TRP A 408 -8.76 24.59 -8.50
C TRP A 408 -9.34 24.30 -9.90
N LEU A 409 -8.61 24.77 -10.91
CA LEU A 409 -8.80 24.43 -12.31
C LEU A 409 -7.55 23.64 -12.75
N PRO A 410 -7.68 22.37 -13.16
CA PRO A 410 -6.53 21.56 -13.56
C PRO A 410 -5.81 22.16 -14.78
N GLY A 411 -4.52 22.46 -14.62
CA GLY A 411 -3.56 22.89 -15.65
C GLY A 411 -2.40 21.90 -15.86
N GLY A 412 -2.44 20.71 -15.25
CA GLY A 412 -1.55 19.58 -15.52
C GLY A 412 -1.66 19.06 -16.96
N THR A 413 -0.79 18.12 -17.34
CA THR A 413 -0.87 17.47 -18.66
C THR A 413 -2.04 16.49 -18.75
N LEU A 414 -2.40 15.87 -17.64
CA LEU A 414 -3.64 15.11 -17.50
C LEU A 414 -4.72 16.05 -16.95
N GLN A 415 -5.79 16.24 -17.72
CA GLN A 415 -6.94 17.05 -17.33
C GLN A 415 -8.21 16.26 -17.58
N LEU A 416 -8.98 15.97 -16.53
CA LEU A 416 -10.27 15.29 -16.66
C LEU A 416 -11.39 16.25 -17.08
N GLY A 417 -11.13 17.56 -17.05
CA GLY A 417 -12.10 18.60 -17.39
C GLY A 417 -13.41 18.44 -16.60
N ARG A 418 -14.54 18.56 -17.28
CA ARG A 418 -15.88 18.40 -16.66
C ARG A 418 -16.15 16.99 -16.15
N LYS A 419 -15.55 15.96 -16.78
CA LYS A 419 -15.68 14.56 -16.33
C LYS A 419 -14.97 14.34 -14.99
N GLY A 420 -14.00 15.19 -14.64
CA GLY A 420 -13.27 15.11 -13.37
C GLY A 420 -14.15 15.25 -12.13
N VAL A 421 -15.25 16.00 -12.20
CA VAL A 421 -16.20 16.10 -11.07
C VAL A 421 -16.90 14.77 -10.84
N VAL A 422 -17.34 14.09 -11.91
CA VAL A 422 -18.00 12.78 -11.81
C VAL A 422 -17.04 11.72 -11.28
N VAL A 423 -15.81 11.66 -11.82
CA VAL A 423 -14.81 10.70 -11.35
C VAL A 423 -14.43 10.95 -9.88
N ASN A 424 -14.23 12.21 -9.48
CA ASN A 424 -13.97 12.55 -8.08
C ASN A 424 -15.14 12.18 -7.16
N ALA A 425 -16.39 12.43 -7.58
CA ALA A 425 -17.57 12.10 -6.79
C ALA A 425 -17.70 10.58 -6.60
N LEU A 426 -17.51 9.79 -7.66
CA LEU A 426 -17.54 8.32 -7.57
C LEU A 426 -16.40 7.79 -6.67
N ALA A 427 -15.18 8.32 -6.84
CA ALA A 427 -14.04 7.97 -5.99
C ALA A 427 -14.29 8.35 -4.51
N PHE A 428 -14.91 9.51 -4.25
CA PHE A 428 -15.30 9.94 -2.91
C PHE A 428 -16.33 8.99 -2.30
N CYS A 429 -17.41 8.67 -3.04
CA CYS A 429 -18.44 7.76 -2.55
C CYS A 429 -17.86 6.37 -2.23
N TRP A 430 -17.01 5.85 -3.09
CA TRP A 430 -16.28 4.60 -2.86
C TRP A 430 -15.43 4.67 -1.59
N LEU A 431 -14.55 5.67 -1.47
CA LEU A 431 -13.64 5.80 -0.34
C LEU A 431 -14.38 6.04 0.98
N ALA A 432 -15.47 6.79 0.96
CA ALA A 432 -16.31 7.03 2.14
C ALA A 432 -17.00 5.74 2.57
N PHE A 433 -17.62 5.02 1.64
CA PHE A 433 -18.23 3.73 1.90
C PHE A 433 -17.20 2.74 2.45
N GLU A 434 -16.05 2.60 1.79
CA GLU A 434 -15.07 1.58 2.13
C GLU A 434 -14.32 1.92 3.41
N THR A 435 -14.09 3.21 3.70
CA THR A 435 -13.54 3.62 5.00
C THR A 435 -14.47 3.23 6.14
N VAL A 436 -15.78 3.45 6.00
CA VAL A 436 -16.77 3.01 6.99
C VAL A 436 -16.82 1.49 7.05
N ASN A 437 -16.78 0.82 5.91
CA ASN A 437 -16.78 -0.63 5.81
C ASN A 437 -15.58 -1.24 6.54
N ILE A 438 -14.37 -0.72 6.36
CA ILE A 438 -13.14 -1.16 7.03
C ILE A 438 -13.19 -0.86 8.53
N ALA A 439 -13.68 0.32 8.91
CA ALA A 439 -13.79 0.74 10.31
C ALA A 439 -14.90 0.00 11.08
N TRP A 440 -15.82 -0.66 10.37
CA TRP A 440 -16.90 -1.39 11.00
C TRP A 440 -16.36 -2.54 11.88
N PRO A 441 -16.68 -2.56 13.19
CA PRO A 441 -16.17 -3.54 14.12
C PRO A 441 -16.73 -4.94 13.80
N ARG A 442 -15.84 -5.87 13.44
CA ARG A 442 -16.20 -7.25 13.09
C ARG A 442 -15.42 -8.23 13.95
N THR A 443 -16.14 -9.07 14.69
CA THR A 443 -15.55 -10.14 15.50
C THR A 443 -14.80 -11.15 14.64
N ILE A 444 -15.26 -11.39 13.41
CA ILE A 444 -14.65 -12.32 12.45
C ILE A 444 -13.27 -11.87 11.94
N LEU A 445 -12.97 -10.57 11.96
CA LEU A 445 -11.66 -10.04 11.54
C LEU A 445 -10.69 -9.86 12.73
N ALA A 446 -11.17 -10.09 13.95
CA ALA A 446 -10.40 -10.01 15.17
C ALA A 446 -9.96 -11.41 15.63
N PRO A 447 -8.91 -11.52 16.47
CA PRO A 447 -8.53 -12.80 17.07
C PRO A 447 -9.72 -13.49 17.76
N PRO A 448 -9.81 -14.83 17.75
CA PRO A 448 -10.84 -15.55 18.50
C PRO A 448 -10.84 -15.16 19.99
N GLY A 449 -12.00 -14.78 20.52
CA GLY A 449 -12.12 -14.30 21.91
C GLY A 449 -11.55 -12.91 22.16
N ALA A 450 -11.25 -12.13 21.11
CA ALA A 450 -10.71 -10.79 21.26
C ALA A 450 -11.64 -9.88 22.10
N PRO A 451 -11.07 -9.11 23.05
CA PRO A 451 -11.83 -8.13 23.81
C PRO A 451 -12.36 -7.02 22.89
N ALA A 452 -13.44 -6.36 23.30
CA ALA A 452 -14.11 -5.33 22.49
C ALA A 452 -13.16 -4.24 21.97
N TRP A 453 -12.15 -3.83 22.74
CA TRP A 453 -11.20 -2.81 22.29
C TRP A 453 -10.36 -3.24 21.08
N GLN A 454 -10.08 -4.54 20.89
CA GLN A 454 -9.39 -5.07 19.71
C GLN A 454 -10.31 -5.10 18.49
N VAL A 455 -11.57 -5.51 18.67
CA VAL A 455 -12.58 -5.51 17.61
C VAL A 455 -12.82 -4.09 17.07
N TRP A 456 -12.75 -3.09 17.96
CA TRP A 456 -12.90 -1.68 17.63
C TRP A 456 -11.55 -0.96 17.39
N ALA A 457 -10.44 -1.68 17.29
CA ALA A 457 -9.10 -1.10 17.27
C ALA A 457 -8.92 -0.06 16.15
N VAL A 458 -9.48 -0.31 14.97
CA VAL A 458 -9.43 0.61 13.83
C VAL A 458 -10.02 1.98 14.21
N VAL A 459 -11.23 1.99 14.78
CA VAL A 459 -11.89 3.23 15.23
C VAL A 459 -11.09 3.91 16.33
N TRP A 460 -10.64 3.16 17.35
CA TRP A 460 -9.91 3.72 18.47
C TRP A 460 -8.59 4.35 18.06
N VAL A 461 -7.82 3.67 17.21
CA VAL A 461 -6.53 4.20 16.79
C VAL A 461 -6.70 5.39 15.85
N PHE A 462 -7.71 5.42 14.97
CA PHE A 462 -7.98 6.63 14.19
C PHE A 462 -8.48 7.78 15.05
N ALA A 463 -9.35 7.53 16.03
CA ALA A 463 -9.77 8.53 16.99
C ALA A 463 -8.58 9.08 17.80
N ALA A 464 -7.68 8.20 18.23
CA ALA A 464 -6.45 8.57 18.94
C ALA A 464 -5.50 9.38 18.04
N LEU A 465 -5.26 8.94 16.80
CA LEU A 465 -4.46 9.67 15.82
C LEU A 465 -5.07 11.04 15.54
N ALA A 466 -6.38 11.13 15.32
CA ALA A 466 -7.05 12.39 15.06
C ALA A 466 -7.03 13.31 16.28
N GLY A 467 -7.25 12.78 17.48
CA GLY A 467 -7.21 13.52 18.74
C GLY A 467 -5.80 14.04 19.07
N LEU A 468 -4.77 13.20 18.95
CA LEU A 468 -3.38 13.59 19.16
C LEU A 468 -2.92 14.60 18.11
N ALA A 469 -3.30 14.39 16.85
CA ALA A 469 -3.02 15.32 15.77
C ALA A 469 -3.69 16.69 16.03
N GLY A 470 -4.96 16.69 16.42
CA GLY A 470 -5.71 17.90 16.79
C GLY A 470 -5.09 18.63 17.98
N LEU A 471 -4.73 17.90 19.04
CA LEU A 471 -4.07 18.46 20.22
C LEU A 471 -2.72 19.09 19.87
N TYR A 472 -1.90 18.40 19.06
CA TYR A 472 -0.61 18.94 18.61
C TYR A 472 -0.79 20.20 17.76
N LEU A 473 -1.79 20.23 16.87
CA LEU A 473 -2.12 21.44 16.10
C LEU A 473 -2.51 22.62 17.00
N ALA A 474 -3.28 22.36 18.06
CA ALA A 474 -3.72 23.39 18.99
C ALA A 474 -2.56 23.96 19.82
N VAL A 475 -1.65 23.10 20.27
CA VAL A 475 -0.53 23.45 21.17
C VAL A 475 0.69 23.99 20.41
N VAL A 476 1.20 23.23 19.44
CA VAL A 476 2.48 23.54 18.77
C VAL A 476 2.29 24.45 17.56
N ARG A 477 1.08 24.45 16.96
CA ARG A 477 0.71 25.26 15.79
C ARG A 477 1.77 25.25 14.67
N PRO A 478 2.29 24.07 14.27
CA PRO A 478 3.35 23.96 13.26
C PRO A 478 2.98 24.67 11.94
N HIS A 479 1.69 24.65 11.57
CA HIS A 479 1.16 25.29 10.37
C HIS A 479 1.46 26.79 10.25
N LEU A 480 1.65 27.52 11.36
CA LEU A 480 1.99 28.95 11.33
C LEU A 480 3.45 29.22 10.88
N GLY A 481 4.37 28.28 11.14
CA GLY A 481 5.75 28.36 10.66
C GLY A 481 5.85 28.18 9.14
N ALA A 482 4.97 27.34 8.56
CA ALA A 482 4.88 27.12 7.12
C ALA A 482 4.28 28.30 6.34
N GLU A 483 3.50 29.18 7.00
CA GLU A 483 2.92 30.38 6.39
C GLU A 483 3.92 31.55 6.31
N THR A 484 4.96 31.57 7.15
CA THR A 484 5.91 32.68 7.25
C THR A 484 7.23 32.46 6.51
N GLY A 485 7.40 31.32 5.83
CA GLY A 485 8.65 30.98 5.12
C GLY A 485 9.88 30.82 6.03
N ARG A 486 9.70 30.85 7.35
CA ARG A 486 10.77 30.70 8.34
C ARG A 486 10.96 29.23 8.68
N ALA A 487 11.54 28.48 7.75
CA ALA A 487 12.25 27.26 8.11
C ALA A 487 13.60 27.67 8.72
N SER A 488 13.68 27.75 10.05
CA SER A 488 14.94 27.98 10.78
C SER A 488 15.61 26.68 11.18
#